data_AF-A0AAW8FAV1-F1
#
_entry.id   AF-A0AAW8FAV1-F1
#
_cell.length_a   1.000
_cell.length_b   1.000
_cell.length_c   1.000
_cell.angle_alpha   90.00
_cell.angle_beta   90.00
_cell.angle_gamma   90.00
#
_symmetry.space_group_name_H-M   'P 1'
#
loop_
_entity.id
_entity.type
_entity.pdbx_description
1 polymer ?
#
loop_
_entity_poly.entity_id
_entity_poly.type
_entity_poly.pdbx_seq_one_letter_code
_entity_poly.pdbx_strand_id
1 'polypeptide(L)' 'MRPRGMPMRLRTFAEAAEFFTGLDGVEPGIVQVHTWHPDGSGTEVIRDADIAMYGVVGRKP' A
#
# COMPACT_ATOMS: atom_id res chain seq x y z
N MET A 1 -28.44 5.47 -6.41
CA MET A 1 -27.62 4.40 -5.84
C MET A 1 -27.45 4.68 -4.35
N ARG A 2 -28.07 3.89 -3.46
CA ARG A 2 -27.96 4.11 -2.00
C ARG A 2 -26.57 3.68 -1.54
N PRO A 3 -25.86 4.46 -0.69
CA PRO A 3 -24.60 4.01 -0.12
C PRO A 3 -24.88 2.76 0.72
N ARG A 4 -24.17 1.66 0.47
CA ARG A 4 -24.36 0.38 1.19
C ARG A 4 -23.83 0.40 2.64
N GLY A 5 -23.88 1.56 3.31
CA GLY A 5 -23.38 1.72 4.68
C GLY A 5 -21.87 1.51 4.84
N MET A 6 -21.09 1.64 3.77
CA MET A 6 -19.64 1.43 3.78
C MET A 6 -18.91 2.76 3.54
N PRO A 7 -18.67 3.58 4.58
CA PRO A 7 -17.90 4.81 4.43
C PRO A 7 -16.45 4.47 4.09
N MET A 8 -15.97 4.97 2.96
CA MET A 8 -14.58 4.82 2.54
C MET A 8 -13.82 6.11 2.79
N ARG A 9 -12.66 6.01 3.45
CA ARG A 9 -11.66 7.08 3.54
C ARG A 9 -10.43 6.64 2.78
N LEU A 10 -10.34 7.07 1.53
CA LEU A 10 -9.11 6.96 0.75
C LEU A 10 -8.07 7.89 1.37
N ARG A 11 -6.82 7.44 1.39
CA ARG A 11 -5.69 8.19 1.93
C ARG A 11 -4.66 8.42 0.84
N THR A 12 -4.02 9.56 0.91
CA THR A 12 -2.82 9.88 0.14
C THR A 12 -1.62 9.11 0.68
N PHE A 13 -0.54 9.11 -0.10
CA PHE A 13 0.73 8.52 0.31
C PHE A 13 1.27 9.13 1.62
N ALA A 14 1.21 10.47 1.75
CA ALA A 14 1.68 11.17 2.94
C ALA A 14 0.89 10.75 4.20
N GLU A 15 -0.45 10.69 4.10
CA GLU A 15 -1.30 10.22 5.20
C GLU A 15 -1.05 8.75 5.55
N ALA A 16 -0.68 7.90 4.58
CA ALA A 16 -0.29 6.53 4.84
C ALA A 16 1.07 6.44 5.55
N ALA A 17 2.01 7.30 5.18
CA ALA A 17 3.35 7.35 5.77
C ALA A 17 3.34 7.77 7.25
N GLU A 18 2.40 8.64 7.63
CA GLU A 18 2.23 9.05 9.02
C GLU A 18 2.03 7.86 9.98
N PHE A 19 1.33 6.79 9.56
CA PHE A 19 1.12 5.59 10.39
C PHE A 19 2.40 4.83 10.73
N PHE A 20 3.46 5.01 9.94
CA PHE A 20 4.74 4.32 10.11
C PHE A 20 5.80 5.21 10.76
N THR A 21 5.42 6.41 11.20
CA THR A 21 6.31 7.30 11.97
C THR A 21 6.77 6.61 13.24
N GLY A 22 8.09 6.49 13.43
CA GLY A 22 8.70 5.86 14.61
C GLY A 22 8.80 4.33 14.55
N LEU A 23 8.47 3.72 13.40
CA LEU A 23 8.80 2.33 13.10
C LEU A 23 10.04 2.27 12.18
N ASP A 24 10.81 1.19 12.29
CA ASP A 24 11.89 0.90 11.36
C ASP A 24 11.28 0.31 10.08
N GLY A 25 11.21 1.13 9.02
CA GLY A 25 10.68 0.70 7.72
C GLY A 25 11.57 -0.36 7.07
N VAL A 26 10.95 -1.45 6.60
CA VAL A 26 11.63 -2.46 5.79
C VAL A 26 11.62 -2.02 4.33
N GLU A 27 12.78 -2.06 3.66
CA GLU A 27 12.91 -1.75 2.23
C GLU A 27 11.94 -2.62 1.40
N PRO A 28 11.19 -2.09 0.41
CA PRO A 28 11.29 -0.76 -0.20
C PRO A 28 10.51 0.37 0.50
N GLY A 29 10.04 0.15 1.72
CA GLY A 29 9.18 1.09 2.44
C GLY A 29 7.72 1.01 1.95
N ILE A 30 7.11 2.18 1.70
CA ILE A 30 5.73 2.28 1.26
C ILE A 30 5.70 2.34 -0.27
N VAL A 31 5.15 1.32 -0.90
CA VAL A 31 4.97 1.23 -2.36
C VAL A 31 3.60 0.62 -2.67
N GLN A 32 3.22 0.47 -3.94
CA GLN A 32 2.01 -0.29 -4.28
C GLN A 32 2.22 -1.78 -4.01
N VAL A 33 1.15 -2.48 -3.63
CA VAL A 33 1.27 -3.88 -3.15
C VAL A 33 1.89 -4.85 -4.16
N HIS A 34 1.73 -4.61 -5.46
CA HIS A 34 2.31 -5.47 -6.51
C HIS A 34 3.82 -5.25 -6.72
N THR A 35 4.38 -4.15 -6.22
CA THR A 35 5.82 -3.84 -6.31
C THR A 35 6.57 -4.13 -5.00
N TRP A 36 5.85 -4.52 -3.94
CA TRP A 36 6.45 -4.88 -2.66
C TRP A 36 6.93 -6.34 -2.68
N HIS A 37 8.25 -6.56 -2.78
CA HIS A 37 8.91 -7.89 -2.86
C HIS A 37 8.16 -8.91 -3.73
N PRO A 38 7.94 -8.62 -5.03
CA PRO A 38 7.25 -9.56 -5.92
C PRO A 38 8.04 -10.87 -6.04
N ASP A 39 7.32 -11.99 -6.08
CA ASP A 39 7.89 -13.34 -6.19
C ASP A 39 8.38 -13.68 -7.62
N GLY A 40 8.13 -12.80 -8.59
CA GLY A 40 8.48 -12.98 -10.00
C GLY A 40 7.65 -14.04 -10.73
N SER A 41 6.58 -14.56 -10.12
CA SER A 41 5.72 -15.59 -10.73
C SER A 41 4.64 -15.02 -11.64
N GLY A 42 4.35 -13.72 -11.51
CA GLY A 42 3.41 -12.99 -12.34
C GLY A 42 3.97 -12.70 -13.73
N THR A 43 3.42 -13.32 -14.77
CA THR A 43 3.75 -13.02 -16.18
C THR A 43 3.02 -11.80 -16.74
N GLU A 44 2.06 -11.26 -15.99
CA GLU A 44 1.22 -10.14 -16.43
C GLU A 44 1.76 -8.80 -15.91
N VAL A 45 1.90 -7.81 -16.81
CA VAL A 45 2.32 -6.46 -16.43
C VAL A 45 1.13 -5.77 -15.76
N ILE A 46 1.15 -5.70 -14.43
CA ILE A 46 0.16 -4.97 -13.65
C ILE A 46 0.47 -3.48 -13.75
N ARG A 47 -0.49 -2.69 -14.26
CA ARG A 47 -0.34 -1.23 -14.35
C ARG A 47 -0.65 -0.60 -13.00
N ASP A 48 0.08 0.45 -12.65
CA ASP A 48 -0.10 1.17 -11.39
C ASP A 48 -1.54 1.71 -11.21
N ALA A 49 -2.22 2.07 -12.31
CA ALA A 49 -3.60 2.55 -12.29
C ALA A 49 -4.63 1.48 -11.88
N ASP A 50 -4.28 0.20 -11.98
CA ASP A 50 -5.17 -0.91 -11.63
C ASP A 50 -5.10 -1.24 -10.11
N ILE A 51 -4.10 -0.72 -9.39
CA ILE A 51 -3.84 -1.02 -7.98
C ILE A 51 -4.05 0.21 -7.09
N ALA A 52 -5.15 0.23 -6.34
CA ALA A 52 -5.48 1.33 -5.42
C ALA A 52 -4.92 1.17 -3.99
N MET A 53 -3.99 0.24 -3.77
CA MET A 53 -3.50 -0.14 -2.42
C MET A 53 -1.99 0.09 -2.27
N TYR A 54 -1.60 0.73 -1.16
CA TYR A 54 -0.22 0.83 -0.70
C TYR A 54 0.10 -0.31 0.27
N GLY A 55 1.29 -0.89 0.15
CA GLY A 55 1.87 -1.90 1.04
C GLY A 55 3.15 -1.41 1.70
N VAL A 56 3.35 -1.76 2.96
CA VAL A 56 4.51 -1.39 3.79
C VAL A 56 4.60 -2.32 5.00
N VAL A 57 5.83 -2.59 5.43
CA VAL A 57 6.12 -3.31 6.68
C VAL A 57 7.07 -2.46 7.52
N GLY A 58 6.70 -2.25 8.78
CA GLY A 58 7.51 -1.55 9.77
C GLY A 58 7.76 -2.44 10.98
N ARG A 59 9.02 -2.53 11.41
CA ARG A 59 9.40 -3.22 12.64
C ARG A 59 9.32 -2.23 13.81
N LYS A 60 8.75 -2.68 14.92
CA LYS A 60 8.81 -1.93 16.19
C LYS A 60 10.17 -2.15 16.86
N PRO A 61 10.81 -1.10 17.41
CA PRO A 61 12.03 -1.22 18.20
C PRO A 61 11.90 -2.18 19.39
#